data_AF-A0A966Y694-F1
#
_entry.id   AF-A0A966Y694-F1
#
_cell.length_a   1.000
_cell.length_b   1.000
_cell.length_c   1.000
_cell.angle_alpha   90.00
_cell.angle_beta   90.00
_cell.angle_gamma   90.00
#
_symmetry.space_group_name_H-M   'P 1'
#
loop_
_entity.id
_entity.type
_entity.pdbx_description
1 polymer ?
#
loop_
_entity_poly.entity_id
_entity_poly.type
_entity_poly.pdbx_seq_one_letter_code
_entity_poly.pdbx_strand_id
1 'polypeptide(L)' 'MNNPWISIIGVGEDGLAGFCAARQEALSNADLVFGPPRHLELVGVQGERARPWPVPFADGIEEVLSERGRGKQIAVLL' A
#
# COMPACT_ATOMS: atom_id res chain seq x y z
N MET A 1 15.08 -14.63 -4.54
CA MET A 1 15.26 -13.44 -3.69
C MET A 1 14.02 -13.31 -2.82
N ASN A 2 14.19 -13.02 -1.53
CA ASN A 2 13.07 -12.94 -0.57
C ASN A 2 12.27 -11.68 -0.88
N ASN A 3 11.16 -11.79 -1.61
CA ASN A 3 10.28 -10.64 -1.85
C ASN A 3 9.79 -10.13 -0.49
N PRO A 4 9.95 -8.83 -0.19
CA PRO A 4 9.48 -8.30 1.07
C PRO A 4 7.96 -8.42 1.13
N TRP A 5 7.43 -8.92 2.24
CA TRP A 5 5.99 -9.08 2.42
C TRP A 5 5.26 -7.73 2.61
N ILE A 6 6.00 -6.65 2.95
CA ILE A 6 5.52 -5.27 2.95
C ILE A 6 6.44 -4.41 2.07
N SER A 7 5.85 -3.59 1.20
CA SER A 7 6.50 -2.51 0.48
C SER A 7 5.96 -1.16 0.95
N ILE A 8 6.85 -0.24 1.33
CA ILE A 8 6.49 1.13 1.69
C ILE A 8 6.76 2.02 0.49
N ILE A 9 5.72 2.70 0.00
CA ILE A 9 5.74 3.48 -1.23
C ILE A 9 5.37 4.92 -0.90
N GLY A 10 6.31 5.84 -1.06
CA GLY A 10 6.00 7.27 -0.96
C GLY A 10 5.21 7.75 -2.17
N VAL A 11 4.12 8.48 -1.93
CA VAL A 11 3.24 9.07 -2.95
C VAL A 11 3.45 10.57 -2.98
N GLY A 12 4.01 11.06 -4.08
CA GLY A 12 4.11 12.48 -4.36
C GLY A 12 2.81 13.06 -4.92
N GLU A 13 2.79 14.36 -5.17
CA GLU A 13 1.64 15.06 -5.76
C GLU A 13 1.26 14.54 -7.15
N ASP A 14 2.24 14.05 -7.93
CA ASP A 14 2.04 13.43 -9.25
C ASP A 14 1.40 12.03 -9.20
N GLY A 15 1.15 11.47 -8.01
CA GLY A 15 0.52 10.17 -7.84
C GLY A 15 1.25 9.06 -8.63
N LEU A 16 0.48 8.26 -9.37
CA LEU A 16 1.02 7.16 -10.19
C LEU A 16 1.97 7.62 -11.30
N ALA A 17 1.82 8.85 -11.82
CA ALA A 17 2.65 9.36 -12.91
C ALA A 17 4.10 9.62 -12.47
N GLY A 18 4.31 9.90 -11.18
CA GLY A 18 5.64 10.07 -10.59
C GLY A 18 6.32 8.77 -10.17
N PHE A 19 5.72 7.61 -10.40
CA PHE A 19 6.29 6.34 -9.98
C PHE A 19 7.34 5.81 -10.96
N CYS A 20 8.48 5.35 -10.42
CA CYS A 20 9.41 4.53 -11.18
C CYS A 20 8.90 3.08 -11.31
N ALA A 21 9.48 2.32 -12.23
CA ALA A 21 9.10 0.93 -12.50
C ALA A 21 9.01 0.08 -11.22
N ALA A 22 10.00 0.17 -10.32
CA ALA A 22 10.00 -0.58 -9.07
C ALA A 22 8.80 -0.27 -8.15
N ARG A 23 8.33 0.99 -8.11
CA ARG A 23 7.14 1.36 -7.32
C ARG A 23 5.86 0.87 -7.97
N GLN A 24 5.78 0.94 -9.30
CA GLN A 24 4.64 0.41 -10.05
C GLN A 24 4.55 -1.11 -9.88
N GLU A 25 5.67 -1.82 -9.93
CA GLU A 25 5.72 -3.26 -9.71
C GLU A 25 5.34 -3.63 -8.28
N ALA A 26 5.87 -2.94 -7.27
CA ALA A 26 5.49 -3.16 -5.88
C ALA A 26 3.98 -2.90 -5.65
N LEU A 27 3.46 -1.81 -6.22
CA LEU A 27 2.03 -1.50 -6.16
C LEU A 27 1.19 -2.46 -6.97
N SER A 28 1.68 -3.08 -8.04
CA SER A 28 0.93 -4.05 -8.85
C SER A 28 0.89 -5.44 -8.18
N ASN A 29 2.00 -5.84 -7.55
CA ASN A 29 2.13 -7.16 -6.91
C ASN A 29 1.46 -7.25 -5.53
N ALA A 30 1.06 -6.15 -4.90
CA ALA A 30 0.45 -6.18 -3.57
C ALA A 30 -0.96 -6.80 -3.58
N ASP A 31 -1.28 -7.70 -2.67
CA ASP A 31 -2.65 -8.19 -2.49
C ASP A 31 -3.54 -7.14 -1.82
N LEU A 32 -2.95 -6.32 -0.94
CA LEU A 32 -3.64 -5.26 -0.19
C LEU A 32 -2.82 -3.96 -0.24
N VAL A 33 -3.51 -2.83 -0.37
CA VAL A 33 -2.89 -1.51 -0.41
C VAL A 33 -3.50 -0.64 0.68
N PHE A 34 -2.68 -0.30 1.67
CA PHE A 34 -3.05 0.56 2.78
C PHE A 34 -2.56 1.98 2.53
N GLY A 35 -3.33 2.99 2.90
CA GLY A 35 -2.86 4.36 2.81
C GLY A 35 -3.96 5.40 3.08
N PRO A 36 -3.58 6.69 3.21
CA PRO A 36 -4.55 7.77 3.29
C PRO A 36 -5.50 7.72 2.08
N PRO A 37 -6.82 8.02 2.24
CA PRO A 37 -7.78 8.00 1.14
C PRO A 37 -7.29 8.77 -0.09
N ARG A 38 -6.72 9.97 0.13
CA ARG A 38 -6.13 10.80 -0.92
C ARG A 38 -5.04 10.08 -1.73
N HIS A 39 -4.17 9.29 -1.09
CA HIS A 39 -3.09 8.59 -1.78
C HIS A 39 -3.63 7.41 -2.58
N LEU A 40 -4.59 6.67 -2.02
CA LEU A 40 -5.28 5.58 -2.74
C LEU A 40 -5.96 6.11 -4.01
N GLU A 41 -6.61 7.27 -3.92
CA GLU A 41 -7.21 7.95 -5.07
C GLU A 41 -6.16 8.38 -6.10
N LEU A 42 -5.05 9.00 -5.67
CA LEU A 42 -3.96 9.45 -6.54
C LEU A 42 -3.27 8.33 -7.32
N VAL A 43 -3.23 7.12 -6.75
CA VAL A 43 -2.66 5.94 -7.43
C VAL A 43 -3.72 5.04 -8.06
N GLY A 44 -5.00 5.43 -8.00
CA GLY A 44 -6.11 4.70 -8.62
C GLY A 44 -6.41 3.34 -7.98
N VAL A 45 -6.07 3.13 -6.71
CA VAL A 45 -6.37 1.87 -6.01
C VAL A 45 -7.73 1.95 -5.34
N GLN A 46 -8.62 1.02 -5.69
CA GLN A 46 -10.02 0.99 -5.25
C GLN A 46 -10.50 -0.43 -4.98
N GLY A 47 -11.74 -0.57 -4.49
CA GLY A 47 -12.40 -1.86 -4.26
C GLY A 47 -11.82 -2.65 -3.09
N GLU A 48 -11.95 -3.97 -3.14
CA GLU A 48 -11.57 -4.88 -2.05
C GLU A 48 -10.07 -4.87 -1.70
N ARG A 49 -9.23 -4.35 -2.61
CA ARG A 49 -7.79 -4.21 -2.42
C ARG A 49 -7.40 -2.95 -1.65
N ALA A 50 -8.22 -1.90 -1.73
CA ALA A 50 -7.97 -0.64 -1.06
C ALA A 50 -8.33 -0.72 0.43
N ARG A 51 -7.40 -0.32 1.28
CA ARG A 51 -7.58 -0.24 2.74
C ARG A 51 -7.29 1.20 3.19
N PRO A 52 -8.32 2.05 3.36
CA PRO A 52 -8.11 3.39 3.86
C PRO A 52 -7.49 3.32 5.26
N TRP A 53 -6.43 4.08 5.49
CA TRP A 53 -5.72 4.06 6.77
C TRP A 53 -6.63 4.64 7.88
N PRO A 54 -6.85 3.90 8.98
CA PRO A 54 -7.74 4.34 10.05
C PRO A 54 -7.12 5.44 10.92
N VAL A 55 -7.97 6.10 11.69
CA VAL A 55 -7.56 7.04 12.74
C VAL A 55 -8.00 6.45 14.08
N PRO A 56 -7.10 6.35 15.09
CA PRO A 56 -5.70 6.75 15.09
C PRO A 56 -4.76 5.91 14.20
N PHE A 57 -3.61 6.50 13.81
CA PHE A 57 -2.62 5.87 12.94
C PHE A 57 -2.16 4.49 13.44
N ALA A 58 -2.13 4.29 14.76
CA ALA A 58 -1.71 3.04 15.39
C ALA A 58 -2.58 1.83 14.98
N ASP A 59 -3.89 2.01 14.79
CA ASP A 59 -4.78 0.90 14.41
C ASP A 59 -4.41 0.31 13.04
N GLY A 60 -3.98 1.16 12.10
CA GLY A 60 -3.55 0.72 10.78
C GLY A 60 -2.27 -0.14 10.82
N ILE A 61 -1.40 0.10 11.81
CA ILE A 61 -0.22 -0.74 12.03
C ILE A 61 -0.66 -2.14 12.47
N GLU A 62 -1.61 -2.23 13.40
CA GLU A 62 -2.14 -3.51 13.88
C GLU A 62 -2.84 -4.30 12.76
N GLU A 63 -3.58 -3.62 11.89
CA GLU A 63 -4.21 -4.24 10.71
C GLU A 63 -3.16 -4.81 9.73
N VAL A 64 -2.13 -4.04 9.40
CA VAL A 64 -1.04 -4.50 8.52
C VAL A 64 -0.29 -5.68 9.14
N LEU A 65 0.00 -5.62 10.43
CA LEU A 65 0.69 -6.71 11.14
C LEU A 65 -0.17 -7.98 11.25
N SER A 66 -1.50 -7.85 11.29
CA SER A 66 -2.41 -9.00 11.32
C SER A 66 -2.38 -9.83 10.03
N GLU A 67 -1.93 -9.25 8.92
CA GLU A 67 -1.75 -9.95 7.65
C GLU A 67 -0.39 -10.64 7.54
N ARG A 68 0.52 -10.43 8.50
CA ARG A 68 1.82 -11.08 8.53
C ARG A 68 1.67 -12.60 8.59
N GLY A 69 2.41 -13.30 7.73
CA GLY A 69 2.38 -14.76 7.67
C GLY A 69 1.17 -15.36 6.94
N ARG A 70 0.25 -14.52 6.43
CA ARG A 70 -0.87 -14.97 5.56
C ARG A 70 -0.49 -15.16 4.09
N GLY A 71 0.79 -15.00 3.76
CA GLY A 71 1.31 -15.13 2.39
C GLY A 71 0.93 -13.97 1.46
N LYS A 72 0.35 -12.89 1.99
CA LYS A 72 -0.01 -11.69 1.22
C LYS A 72 1.16 -10.72 1.12
N GLN A 73 1.27 -10.07 -0.03
CA GLN A 73 2.12 -8.91 -0.26
C GLN A 73 1.33 -7.65 0.04
N ILE A 74 1.89 -6.74 0.83
CA ILE A 74 1.22 -5.52 1.26
C ILE A 74 1.96 -4.32 0.71
N ALA A 75 1.23 -3.34 0.18
CA ALA A 75 1.76 -2.01 -0.10
C ALA A 75 1.20 -1.01 0.92
N VAL A 76 2.07 -0.17 1.47
CA VAL A 76 1.70 0.96 2.32
C VAL A 76 2.07 2.24 1.61
N LEU A 77 1.07 3.08 1.34
CA LEU A 77 1.23 4.39 0.72
C LEU A 77 1.43 5.46 1.80
N LEU A 78 2.54 6.18 1.72
CA LEU A 78 2.90 7.29 2.61
C LEU A 78 2.93 8.62 1.89
#